data_AF-A0A7X4JV30-F1
#
_entry.id   AF-A0A7X4JV30-F1
#
_cell.length_a   1.000
_cell.length_b   1.000
_cell.length_c   1.000
_cell.angle_alpha   90.00
_cell.angle_beta   90.00
_cell.angle_gamma   90.00
#
_symmetry.space_group_name_H-M   'P 1'
#
loop_
_entity.id
_entity.type
_entity.pdbx_description
1 polymer ?
#
loop_
_entity_poly.entity_id
_entity_poly.type
_entity_poly.pdbx_seq_one_letter_code
_entity_poly.pdbx_strand_id
1 'polypeptide(L)'
;MSDEPPHRVPIEAELDLHTFAPRDIRSVVTEYVHAASAAGLQEVRFVHGRGTGVQRGNVQSTLEQHPLVTAFWDDPRSHLGATIASIRPGAPDST
;
A
#
# COMPACT_ATOMS: atom_id res chain seq x y z
N MET A 1 27.46 19.41 -11.01
CA MET A 1 26.72 18.44 -10.20
C MET A 1 25.88 17.66 -11.19
N SER A 2 26.18 16.39 -11.40
CA SER A 2 25.44 15.56 -12.36
C SER A 2 24.03 15.35 -11.81
N ASP A 3 23.03 15.69 -12.62
CA ASP A 3 21.63 15.39 -12.37
C ASP A 3 21.41 13.90 -12.71
N GLU A 4 21.66 13.03 -11.74
CA GLU A 4 21.32 11.61 -11.85
C GLU A 4 19.79 11.51 -11.93
N PRO A 5 19.21 10.95 -13.00
CA PRO A 5 17.76 10.83 -13.09
C PRO A 5 17.24 10.05 -11.86
N PRO A 6 16.10 10.46 -11.28
CA PRO A 6 15.60 9.82 -10.06
C PRO A 6 15.42 8.33 -10.30
N HIS A 7 16.10 7.53 -9.47
CA HIS A 7 15.98 6.08 -9.50
C HIS A 7 14.53 5.70 -9.15
N ARG A 8 13.75 5.30 -10.15
CA ARG A 8 12.39 4.79 -9.94
C ARG A 8 12.49 3.40 -9.32
N VAL A 9 12.21 3.33 -8.02
CA VAL A 9 12.02 2.05 -7.33
C VAL A 9 10.74 1.40 -7.91
N PRO A 10 10.79 0.13 -8.35
CA PRO A 10 9.61 -0.56 -8.84
C PRO A 10 8.55 -0.65 -7.73
N ILE A 11 7.29 -0.43 -8.08
CA ILE A 11 6.16 -0.67 -7.18
C ILE A 11 5.91 -2.17 -7.13
N GLU A 12 5.92 -2.73 -5.93
CA GLU A 12 5.75 -4.16 -5.69
C GLU A 12 4.37 -4.46 -5.10
N ALA A 13 3.96 -5.73 -5.15
CA ALA A 13 2.71 -6.20 -4.57
C ALA A 13 2.73 -6.27 -3.02
N GLU A 14 3.83 -5.89 -2.39
CA GLU A 14 3.96 -5.83 -0.93
C GLU A 14 4.63 -4.52 -0.50
N LEU A 15 4.13 -3.92 0.58
CA LEU A 15 4.73 -2.77 1.24
C LEU A 15 4.94 -3.06 2.72
N ASP A 16 6.19 -3.01 3.17
CA ASP A 16 6.53 -3.07 4.59
C ASP A 16 6.39 -1.68 5.23
N LEU A 17 5.43 -1.54 6.14
CA LEU A 17 5.16 -0.29 6.85
C LEU A 17 6.06 -0.09 8.09
N HIS A 18 6.86 -1.09 8.50
CA HIS A 18 7.76 -0.96 9.65
C HIS A 18 8.86 0.08 9.43
N THR A 19 9.17 0.43 8.18
CA THR A 19 10.18 1.43 7.83
C THR A 19 9.67 2.87 7.91
N PHE A 20 8.37 3.08 8.13
CA PHE A 20 7.74 4.39 8.15
C PHE A 20 7.37 4.83 9.57
N ALA A 21 7.39 6.14 9.81
CA ALA A 21 6.93 6.65 11.10
C ALA A 21 5.40 6.49 11.22
N PRO A 22 4.86 6.17 12.42
CA PRO A 22 3.42 5.92 12.59
C PRO A 22 2.49 7.04 12.11
N ARG A 23 2.94 8.30 12.19
CA ARG A 23 2.18 9.47 11.71
C ARG A 23 2.04 9.53 10.19
N ASP A 24 2.97 8.90 9.46
CA ASP A 24 3.06 8.95 8.00
C ASP A 24 2.34 7.76 7.34
N ILE A 25 1.93 6.74 8.11
CA ILE A 25 1.32 5.51 7.57
C ILE A 25 0.12 5.81 6.67
N ARG A 26 -0.78 6.72 7.08
CA ARG A 26 -1.99 7.00 6.29
C ARG A 26 -1.65 7.62 4.94
N SER A 27 -0.74 8.60 4.89
CA SER A 27 -0.33 9.19 3.62
C SER A 27 0.43 8.20 2.76
N VAL A 28 1.34 7.42 3.36
CA VAL A 28 2.09 6.36 2.66
C VAL A 28 1.15 5.33 2.02
N VAL A 29 0.15 4.83 2.76
CA VAL A 29 -0.83 3.88 2.23
C VAL A 29 -1.63 4.49 1.07
N THR A 30 -2.13 5.72 1.22
CA THR A 30 -2.85 6.43 0.15
C THR A 30 -2.01 6.53 -1.13
N GLU A 31 -0.79 7.07 -1.02
CA GLU A 31 0.09 7.25 -2.18
C GLU A 31 0.50 5.91 -2.79
N TYR A 32 0.70 4.88 -1.98
CA TYR A 32 1.07 3.56 -2.49
C TYR A 32 -0.08 2.88 -3.24
N VAL A 33 -1.33 3.06 -2.81
CA VAL A 33 -2.49 2.55 -3.58
C VAL A 33 -2.58 3.23 -4.95
N HIS A 34 -2.34 4.54 -5.03
CA HIS A 34 -2.26 5.25 -6.31
C HIS A 34 -1.12 4.71 -7.19
N ALA A 35 0.08 4.55 -6.63
CA ALA A 35 1.24 4.05 -7.35
C ALA A 35 1.04 2.59 -7.83
N ALA A 36 0.45 1.74 -7.00
CA ALA A 36 0.12 0.36 -7.33
C ALA A 36 -0.92 0.26 -8.45
N SER A 37 -1.97 1.08 -8.37
CA SER A 37 -2.96 1.20 -9.44
C SER A 37 -2.31 1.63 -10.75
N ALA A 38 -1.48 2.68 -10.74
CA ALA A 38 -0.77 3.15 -11.94
C ALA A 38 0.21 2.11 -12.50
N ALA A 39 0.79 1.27 -11.64
CA ALA A 39 1.64 0.14 -12.03
C ALA A 39 0.84 -1.08 -12.54
N GLY A 40 -0.50 -1.01 -12.57
CA GLY A 40 -1.37 -2.11 -13.01
C GLY A 40 -1.51 -3.24 -11.99
N LEU A 41 -1.08 -3.03 -10.74
CA LEU A 41 -1.28 -4.02 -9.68
C LEU A 41 -2.76 -4.07 -9.28
N GLN A 42 -3.25 -5.29 -9.13
CA GLN A 42 -4.63 -5.58 -8.72
C GLN A 42 -4.74 -5.89 -7.22
N GLU A 43 -3.61 -6.18 -6.57
CA GLU A 43 -3.56 -6.54 -5.17
C GLU A 43 -2.26 -6.03 -4.54
N VAL A 44 -2.35 -5.48 -3.34
CA VAL A 44 -1.19 -5.10 -2.52
C VAL A 44 -1.36 -5.60 -1.09
N ARG A 45 -0.27 -6.12 -0.53
CA ARG A 45 -0.15 -6.54 0.86
C ARG A 45 0.59 -5.48 1.69
N PHE A 46 -0.08 -4.91 2.68
CA PHE A 46 0.48 -3.92 3.61
C PHE A 46 0.89 -4.58 4.93
N VAL A 47 2.19 -4.69 5.20
CA VAL A 47 2.73 -5.34 6.40
C VAL A 47 2.94 -4.30 7.49
N HIS A 48 2.15 -4.36 8.57
CA HIS A 48 2.13 -3.35 9.65
C HIS A 48 2.42 -3.94 11.05
N GLY A 49 2.69 -5.24 11.14
CA GLY A 49 2.99 -5.93 12.39
C GLY A 49 1.77 -6.12 13.31
N ARG A 50 1.98 -6.90 14.38
CA ARG A 50 0.93 -7.43 15.28
C ARG A 50 0.78 -6.63 16.58
N GLY A 51 1.06 -5.32 16.55
CA GLY A 51 1.04 -4.47 17.75
C GLY A 51 -0.36 -4.36 18.40
N THR A 52 -0.62 -3.28 19.13
CA THR A 52 -1.92 -3.04 19.79
C THR A 52 -3.10 -2.79 18.83
N GLY A 53 -2.93 -3.01 17.53
CA GLY A 53 -3.96 -2.81 16.49
C GLY A 53 -4.04 -1.40 15.91
N VAL A 54 -3.28 -0.43 16.42
CA VAL A 54 -3.32 0.96 15.94
C VAL A 54 -2.93 1.08 14.47
N GLN A 55 -1.81 0.47 14.05
CA GLN A 55 -1.39 0.54 12.64
C GLN A 55 -2.37 -0.20 11.71
N ARG A 56 -2.85 -1.38 12.11
CA ARG A 56 -3.91 -2.10 11.41
C ARG A 56 -5.14 -1.22 11.20
N GLY A 57 -5.60 -0.54 12.26
CA GLY A 57 -6.72 0.40 12.19
C GLY A 57 -6.47 1.55 11.23
N ASN A 58 -5.28 2.15 11.27
CA ASN A 58 -4.89 3.22 10.34
C ASN A 58 -4.89 2.75 8.88
N VAL A 59 -4.31 1.58 8.60
CA VAL A 59 -4.29 1.00 7.25
C VAL A 59 -5.72 0.74 6.76
N GLN A 60 -6.53 0.03 7.54
CA GLN A 60 -7.89 -0.35 7.14
C GLN A 60 -8.80 0.87 6.95
N SER A 61 -8.75 1.84 7.85
CA SER A 61 -9.55 3.07 7.70
C SER A 61 -9.12 3.93 6.50
N THR A 62 -7.82 3.94 6.16
CA THR A 62 -7.35 4.57 4.92
C THR A 62 -7.85 3.81 3.68
N LEU A 63 -7.75 2.47 3.67
CA LEU A 63 -8.20 1.64 2.54
C LEU A 63 -9.70 1.75 2.31
N GLU A 64 -10.50 1.76 3.38
CA GLU A 64 -11.96 1.90 3.33
C GLU A 64 -12.41 3.21 2.65
N GLN A 65 -11.63 4.29 2.81
CA GLN A 65 -11.92 5.60 2.24
C GLN A 65 -11.34 5.79 0.83
N HIS A 66 -10.51 4.87 0.35
CA HIS A 66 -9.75 5.07 -0.88
C HIS A 66 -10.55 4.67 -2.13
N PRO A 67 -10.75 5.57 -3.12
CA PRO A 67 -11.65 5.32 -4.26
C PRO A 67 -11.20 4.22 -5.22
N LEU A 68 -9.91 3.85 -5.18
CA LEU A 68 -9.32 2.78 -5.99
C LEU A 68 -9.34 1.41 -5.32
N VAL A 69 -9.68 1.32 -4.02
CA VAL A 69 -9.78 0.03 -3.31
C VAL A 69 -11.16 -0.55 -3.54
N THR A 70 -11.24 -1.84 -3.92
CA THR A 70 -12.51 -2.55 -4.12
C THR A 70 -12.86 -3.49 -2.97
N ALA A 71 -11.85 -4.01 -2.28
CA ALA A 71 -11.99 -4.85 -1.10
C ALA A 71 -10.69 -4.83 -0.30
N PHE A 72 -10.77 -5.11 0.99
CA PHE A 72 -9.59 -5.39 1.82
C PHE A 72 -9.93 -6.40 2.92
N TRP A 73 -8.93 -7.15 3.36
CA TRP A 73 -9.06 -8.15 4.43
C TRP A 73 -7.73 -8.36 5.14
N ASP A 74 -7.77 -8.90 6.36
CA ASP A 74 -6.55 -9.33 7.03
C ASP A 74 -5.92 -10.52 6.30
N ASP A 75 -4.59 -10.51 6.14
CA ASP A 75 -3.87 -11.68 5.64
C ASP A 75 -4.01 -12.84 6.66
N PRO A 76 -4.67 -13.95 6.30
CA PRO A 76 -4.89 -15.07 7.23
C PRO A 76 -3.58 -15.74 7.66
N ARG A 77 -2.48 -15.53 6.92
CA ARG A 77 -1.16 -16.08 7.23
C ARG A 77 -0.35 -15.20 8.17
N SER A 78 -0.79 -13.96 8.43
CA SER A 78 0.01 -12.96 9.15
C SER A 78 -0.44 -12.73 10.59
N HIS A 79 -1.41 -13.48 11.11
CA HIS A 79 -1.98 -13.30 12.46
C HIS A 79 -2.29 -11.81 12.76
N LEU A 80 -3.02 -11.14 11.85
CA LEU A 80 -3.34 -9.70 11.91
C LEU A 80 -2.14 -8.75 11.75
N GLY A 81 -1.00 -9.25 11.25
CA GLY A 81 0.20 -8.46 10.98
C GLY A 81 0.25 -7.81 9.60
N ALA A 82 -0.71 -8.11 8.73
CA ALA A 82 -0.80 -7.52 7.40
C ALA A 82 -2.26 -7.43 6.93
N THR A 83 -2.54 -6.44 6.10
CA THR A 83 -3.82 -6.23 5.40
C THR A 83 -3.59 -6.32 3.90
N ILE A 84 -4.41 -7.10 3.20
CA ILE A 84 -4.41 -7.21 1.74
C ILE A 84 -5.51 -6.29 1.20
N ALA A 85 -5.22 -5.54 0.14
CA ALA A 85 -6.17 -4.70 -0.56
C ALA A 85 -6.26 -5.09 -2.04
N SER A 86 -7.47 -5.33 -2.54
CA SER A 86 -7.74 -5.36 -3.98
C SER A 86 -7.86 -3.93 -4.50
N ILE A 87 -7.14 -3.64 -5.58
CA ILE A 87 -6.99 -2.32 -6.18
C ILE A 87 -7.52 -2.38 -7.61
N ARG A 88 -8.26 -1.35 -8.03
CA ARG A 88 -8.60 -1.14 -9.44
C ARG A 88 -7.33 -0.80 -10.20
N PRO A 89 -6.87 -1.64 -11.15
CA PRO A 89 -5.70 -1.30 -11.94
C PRO A 89 -6.02 -0.07 -12.79
N GLY A 90 -5.05 0.84 -12.87
CA GLY A 90 -5.07 1.90 -13.87
C GLY A 90 -5.03 1.29 -15.26
N ALA A 91 -5.54 2.01 -16.27
CA ALA A 91 -5.30 1.61 -17.64
C ALA A 91 -3.77 1.53 -17.84
N PRO A 92 -3.22 0.45 -18.42
CA PRO A 92 -1.81 0.43 -18.75
C PRO A 92 -1.54 1.64 -19.63
N ASP A 93 -0.53 2.43 -19.29
CA ASP A 93 -0.05 3.49 -20.17
C ASP A 93 0.29 2.81 -21.50
N SER A 94 -0.57 3.01 -22.52
CA SER A 94 -0.34 2.55 -23.88
C SER A 94 0.89 3.29 -24.41
N THR A 95 2.08 2.72 -24.16
CA THR A 95 3.33 3.11 -24.82
C THR A 95 3.47 2.33 -26.12
#